data_AF-A0AA47EL96-F1
#
_entry.id   AF-A0AA47EL96-F1
#
_cell.length_a   1.000
_cell.length_b   1.000
_cell.length_c   1.000
_cell.angle_alpha   90.00
_cell.angle_beta   90.00
_cell.angle_gamma   90.00
#
_symmetry.space_group_name_H-M   'P 1'
#
loop_
_entity.id
_entity.type
_entity.pdbx_description
1 polymer ?
#
loop_
_entity_poly.entity_id
_entity_poly.type
_entity_poly.pdbx_seq_one_letter_code
_entity_poly.pdbx_strand_id
1 'polypeptide(L)'
;MEIINTDIKSMLKLCKEYQREMPTEIKLVYDVLNNSLKTEYKYNLVYSNDPDKIANDIAMEWFVNIGLENSKKEVIGKDFNEI
;
A
#
# COMPACT_ATOMS: atom_id res chain seq x y z
N MET A 1 -2.45 -18.80 -4.85
CA MET A 1 -1.76 -17.68 -5.53
C MET A 1 -2.34 -17.35 -6.92
N GLU A 2 -3.21 -18.17 -7.51
CA GLU A 2 -3.69 -17.96 -8.88
C GLU A 2 -4.50 -16.68 -9.09
N ILE A 3 -5.30 -16.29 -8.10
CA ILE A 3 -6.14 -15.08 -8.14
C ILE A 3 -5.27 -13.83 -8.30
N ILE A 4 -4.33 -13.60 -7.37
CA ILE A 4 -3.42 -12.46 -7.41
C ILE A 4 -2.62 -12.42 -8.72
N ASN A 5 -2.11 -13.57 -9.19
CA ASN A 5 -1.37 -13.62 -10.45
C ASN A 5 -2.24 -13.24 -11.65
N THR A 6 -3.51 -13.61 -11.65
CA THR A 6 -4.47 -13.25 -12.69
C THR A 6 -4.80 -11.76 -12.65
N ASP A 7 -4.97 -11.20 -11.46
CA ASP A 7 -5.25 -9.78 -11.27
C ASP A 7 -4.06 -8.92 -11.72
N ILE A 8 -2.83 -9.30 -11.36
CA ILE A 8 -1.61 -8.61 -11.82
C ILE A 8 -1.47 -8.67 -13.34
N LYS A 9 -1.76 -9.81 -13.98
CA LYS A 9 -1.77 -9.91 -15.46
C LYS A 9 -2.81 -8.99 -16.09
N SER A 10 -3.98 -8.88 -15.47
CA SER A 10 -5.06 -8.01 -15.93
C SER A 10 -4.68 -6.53 -15.78
N MET A 11 -4.06 -6.16 -14.66
CA MET A 11 -3.51 -4.82 -14.45
C MET A 11 -2.41 -4.48 -15.46
N LEU A 12 -1.51 -5.41 -15.77
CA LEU A 12 -0.48 -5.22 -16.79
C LEU A 12 -1.09 -4.94 -18.16
N LYS A 13 -2.14 -5.67 -18.54
CA LYS A 13 -2.87 -5.44 -19.80
C LYS A 13 -3.51 -4.05 -19.80
N LEU A 14 -4.15 -3.66 -18.71
CA LEU A 14 -4.78 -2.35 -18.54
C LEU A 14 -3.75 -1.22 -18.67
N CYS A 15 -2.61 -1.30 -17.97
CA CYS A 15 -1.57 -0.27 -18.07
C CYS A 15 -1.09 -0.09 -19.52
N LYS A 16 -0.87 -1.20 -20.25
CA LYS A 16 -0.49 -1.16 -21.67
C LYS A 16 -1.55 -0.50 -22.55
N GLU A 17 -2.83 -0.81 -22.34
CA GLU A 17 -3.94 -0.22 -23.09
C GLU A 17 -3.97 1.31 -22.95
N TYR A 18 -3.75 1.81 -21.75
CA TYR A 18 -3.72 3.24 -21.44
C TYR A 18 -2.33 3.88 -21.62
N GLN A 19 -1.37 3.17 -22.22
CA GLN A 19 0.01 3.63 -22.43
C GLN A 19 0.68 4.14 -21.14
N ARG A 20 0.40 3.47 -20.02
CA ARG A 20 1.00 3.74 -18.71
C ARG A 20 1.99 2.63 -18.36
N GLU A 21 3.00 2.99 -17.60
CA GLU A 21 3.89 2.03 -16.97
C GLU A 21 3.16 1.31 -15.83
N MET A 22 3.61 0.08 -15.51
CA MET A 22 3.12 -0.63 -14.33
C MET A 22 3.82 -0.05 -13.09
N PRO A 23 3.09 0.30 -12.03
CA PRO A 23 3.70 0.81 -10.81
C PRO A 23 4.65 -0.21 -10.19
N THR A 24 5.84 0.25 -9.79
CA THR A 24 6.86 -0.56 -9.13
C THR A 24 6.46 -1.03 -7.74
N GLU A 25 5.52 -0.34 -7.10
CA GLU A 25 4.93 -0.68 -5.81
C GLU A 25 3.44 -0.30 -5.79
N ILE A 26 2.61 -1.21 -5.28
CA ILE A 26 1.18 -0.98 -5.03
C ILE A 26 0.91 -1.33 -3.57
N LYS A 27 0.49 -0.35 -2.77
CA LYS A 27 0.10 -0.54 -1.38
C LYS A 27 -1.41 -0.31 -1.24
N LEU A 28 -2.11 -1.34 -0.78
CA LEU A 28 -3.55 -1.33 -0.56
C LEU A 28 -3.81 -1.50 0.93
N VAL A 29 -4.48 -0.55 1.56
CA VAL A 29 -4.86 -0.60 2.98
C VAL A 29 -6.37 -0.55 3.07
N TYR A 30 -6.96 -1.66 3.51
CA TYR A 30 -8.41 -1.76 3.70
C TYR A 30 -8.76 -1.53 5.17
N ASP A 31 -9.63 -0.57 5.41
CA ASP A 31 -10.21 -0.27 6.71
C ASP A 31 -11.59 -0.94 6.80
N VAL A 32 -11.66 -2.00 7.60
CA VAL A 32 -12.88 -2.81 7.79
C VAL A 32 -13.98 -2.05 8.53
N LEU A 33 -13.63 -1.13 9.43
CA LEU A 33 -14.58 -0.40 10.26
C LEU A 33 -15.31 0.65 9.40
N ASN A 34 -14.55 1.34 8.55
CA ASN A 34 -15.07 2.37 7.67
C ASN A 34 -15.47 1.84 6.29
N ASN A 35 -15.29 0.54 6.03
CA ASN A 35 -15.48 -0.10 4.73
C ASN A 35 -14.81 0.71 3.59
N SER A 36 -13.55 1.10 3.79
CA SER A 36 -12.84 2.00 2.87
C SER A 36 -11.50 1.40 2.44
N LEU A 37 -11.12 1.67 1.20
CA LEU A 37 -9.85 1.22 0.63
C LEU A 37 -8.99 2.44 0.32
N LYS A 38 -7.83 2.55 0.98
CA LYS A 38 -6.78 3.50 0.64
C LYS A 38 -5.77 2.83 -0.27
N THR A 39 -5.42 3.49 -1.37
CA THR A 39 -4.46 2.98 -2.35
C THR A 39 -3.32 3.97 -2.57
N GLU A 40 -2.09 3.47 -2.58
CA GLU A 40 -0.89 4.24 -2.85
C GLU A 40 -0.07 3.51 -3.93
N TYR A 41 0.37 4.26 -4.94
CA TYR A 41 1.11 3.75 -6.09
C TYR A 41 2.45 4.48 -6.19
N LYS A 42 3.53 3.75 -6.44
CA LYS A 42 4.83 4.34 -6.79
C LYS A 42 5.31 3.82 -8.14
N TYR A 43 6.05 4.67 -8.85
CA TYR A 43 6.63 4.38 -10.16
C TYR A 43 8.16 4.43 -10.15
N ASN A 44 8.74 5.12 -9.17
CA ASN A 44 10.20 5.11 -8.99
C ASN A 44 10.67 3.73 -8.54
N LEU A 45 11.90 3.37 -8.90
CA LEU A 45 12.54 2.16 -8.41
C LEU A 45 12.69 2.27 -6.88
N VAL A 46 11.89 1.54 -6.12
CA VAL A 46 11.83 1.72 -4.66
C VAL A 46 12.89 0.87 -3.93
N TYR A 47 13.21 -0.32 -4.46
CA TYR A 47 13.89 -1.35 -3.66
C TYR A 47 15.13 -1.97 -4.29
N SER A 48 15.51 -1.56 -5.49
CA SER A 48 16.77 -2.01 -6.12
C SER A 48 18.01 -1.26 -5.60
N ASN A 49 17.83 -0.33 -4.67
CA ASN A 49 18.88 0.50 -4.10
C ASN A 49 19.49 -0.11 -2.83
N ASP A 50 18.87 -1.16 -2.29
CA ASP A 50 19.33 -1.89 -1.11
C ASP A 50 19.52 -3.37 -1.49
N PRO A 51 20.76 -3.87 -1.55
CA PRO A 51 21.06 -5.22 -2.03
C PRO A 51 20.61 -6.32 -1.06
N ASP A 52 20.39 -6.01 0.22
CA ASP A 52 20.10 -7.00 1.26
C ASP A 52 18.61 -7.02 1.65
N LYS A 53 17.85 -6.00 1.25
CA LYS A 53 16.43 -5.87 1.59
C LYS A 53 15.56 -6.83 0.81
N ILE A 54 14.82 -7.67 1.53
CA ILE A 54 13.89 -8.64 0.95
C ILE A 54 12.44 -8.18 1.09
N ALA A 55 11.54 -8.86 0.35
CA ALA A 55 10.11 -8.55 0.37
C ALA A 55 9.49 -8.55 1.78
N ASN A 56 9.99 -9.40 2.69
CA ASN A 56 9.50 -9.47 4.05
C ASN A 56 9.82 -8.23 4.88
N ASP A 57 11.01 -7.64 4.70
CA ASP A 57 11.40 -6.41 5.40
C ASP A 57 10.49 -5.26 5.00
N ILE A 58 10.17 -5.16 3.70
CA ILE A 58 9.25 -4.17 3.16
C ILE A 58 7.85 -4.34 3.76
N ALA A 59 7.34 -5.57 3.80
CA ALA A 59 6.03 -5.86 4.38
C ALA A 59 5.99 -5.49 5.87
N MET A 60 7.06 -5.77 6.62
CA MET A 60 7.17 -5.43 8.03
C MET A 60 7.19 -3.91 8.26
N GLU A 61 7.96 -3.17 7.45
CA GLU A 61 7.98 -1.70 7.50
C GLU A 61 6.60 -1.11 7.25
N TRP A 62 5.85 -1.65 6.28
CA TRP A 62 4.47 -1.19 6.03
C TRP A 62 3.56 -1.46 7.22
N PHE A 63 3.68 -2.64 7.84
CA PHE A 63 2.88 -3.00 9.00
C PHE A 63 3.14 -2.06 10.19
N VAL A 64 4.41 -1.80 10.49
CA VAL A 64 4.81 -0.85 11.55
C VAL A 64 4.31 0.56 11.24
N ASN A 65 4.48 1.03 10.00
CA ASN A 65 4.03 2.36 9.60
C ASN A 65 2.51 2.53 9.74
N ILE A 66 1.72 1.54 9.29
CA ILE A 66 0.26 1.57 9.44
C ILE A 66 -0.14 1.55 10.92
N GLY A 67 0.54 0.76 11.75
CA GLY A 67 0.33 0.76 13.20
C GLY A 67 0.54 2.15 13.81
N LEU A 68 1.65 2.81 13.48
CA LEU A 68 1.96 4.17 13.93
C LEU A 68 0.95 5.21 13.43
N GLU A 69 0.54 5.13 12.16
CA GLU A 69 -0.50 5.99 11.58
C GLU A 69 -1.84 5.84 12.31
N ASN A 70 -2.23 4.61 12.64
CA ASN A 70 -3.46 4.34 13.36
C ASN A 70 -3.41 4.84 14.80
N SER A 71 -2.29 4.66 15.51
CA SER A 71 -2.10 5.24 16.85
C SER A 71 -2.19 6.77 16.84
N LYS A 72 -1.67 7.44 15.81
CA LYS A 72 -1.83 8.90 15.65
C LYS A 72 -3.28 9.33 15.44
N LYS A 73 -4.06 8.57 14.65
CA LYS A 73 -5.49 8.84 14.44
C LYS A 73 -6.29 8.73 15.73
N GLU A 74 -5.98 7.76 16.59
CA GLU A 74 -6.64 7.62 17.90
C GLU A 74 -6.33 8.79 18.84
N VAL A 75 -5.12 9.34 18.78
CA VAL A 75 -4.74 10.53 19.57
C VAL A 75 -5.47 11.78 19.05
N ILE A 76 -5.46 12.02 17.74
CA ILE A 76 -6.10 13.21 17.14
C ILE A 76 -7.64 13.15 17.23
N GLY A 77 -8.22 11.96 17.13
CA GLY A 77 -9.68 11.75 17.24
C GLY A 77 -10.25 11.93 18.65
N LYS A 78 -9.40 11.96 19.69
CA LYS A 78 -9.83 12.24 21.07
C LYS A 78 -9.89 13.73 21.41
N ASP A 79 -9.16 14.58 20.68
CA ASP A 79 -9.10 16.03 20.97
C ASP A 79 -10.33 16.82 20.50
N PHE A 80 -11.30 16.20 19.80
CA PHE A 80 -12.51 16.86 19.30
C PHE A 80 -13.82 16.48 20.02
N ASN A 81 -13.77 15.65 21.07
CA ASN A 81 -14.96 15.20 21.81
C ASN A 81 -14.99 15.63 23.29
N GLU A 82 -14.17 16.59 23.73
CA GLU A 82 -14.19 17.12 25.11
C GLU A 82 -14.35 18.65 25.21
N ILE A 83 -15.09 19.30 24.31
CA ILE A 83 -15.59 20.68 24.51
C ILE A 83 -17.08 20.77 24.19
#